data_AF-A0AAW9SLF6-F1
#
_entry.id   AF-A0AAW9SLF6-F1
#
_cell.length_a   1.000
_cell.length_b   1.000
_cell.length_c   1.000
_cell.angle_alpha   90.00
_cell.angle_beta   90.00
_cell.angle_gamma   90.00
#
_symmetry.space_group_name_H-M   'P 1'
#
loop_
_entity.id
_entity.type
_entity.pdbx_description
1 polymer ?
#
loop_
_entity_poly.entity_id
_entity_poly.type
_entity_poly.pdbx_seq_one_letter_code
_entity_poly.pdbx_strand_id
1 'polypeptide(L)'
;MPTWNYDSDGLIHAAAQKQIKHPCEYVSAKSELGDLHGHVDITNGRNKSLLRLAYGTYIDCSRWNALSAFERFQLQIKALVKPGSGTIITGEAAAALHGIPLLVRNATIALANSGLRRPGGGLRHVGGKILEQDIVRIGGRSVTDVPKTVIDICRTAESENGPVVVDTALRQWCDLEELHTVLTNYPRSPGTRRARELLRTASEHSETIGESITKKCIIDSGIATLYDEKCVLMQQVEFYDSEGFIGRVDFYVPHLNLIIEFDGLTKYSGGGVAATETVLLKEQAREKRLRNLHLDVLRFQWSQVINGDCVEVLRQFAIRQSQRIQAGGLVFSSEVGRFRQATVPYKDRQLRESRIQQRKQRLQLLENASTSRDSS
;
A
#
# COMPACT_ATOMS: atom_id res chain seq x y z
N MET A 1 -3.60 32.94 21.85
CA MET A 1 -3.41 32.39 20.49
C MET A 1 -4.58 32.86 19.64
N PRO A 2 -4.38 33.28 18.38
CA PRO A 2 -5.48 33.62 17.48
C PRO A 2 -6.39 32.40 17.28
N THR A 3 -7.70 32.59 17.27
CA THR A 3 -8.66 31.53 16.90
C THR A 3 -8.72 31.47 15.37
N TRP A 4 -8.28 30.36 14.78
CA TRP A 4 -8.27 30.18 13.33
C TRP A 4 -9.56 29.57 12.81
N ASN A 5 -9.95 29.92 11.59
CA ASN A 5 -10.98 29.18 10.84
C ASN A 5 -10.34 27.97 10.16
N TYR A 6 -10.85 26.78 10.49
CA TYR A 6 -10.43 25.51 9.93
C TYR A 6 -11.41 25.03 8.87
N ASP A 7 -10.90 24.40 7.81
CA ASP A 7 -11.75 23.66 6.87
C ASP A 7 -12.10 22.25 7.38
N SER A 8 -12.83 21.46 6.57
CA SER A 8 -13.18 20.07 6.90
C SER A 8 -11.99 19.12 7.02
N ASP A 9 -10.83 19.48 6.45
CA ASP A 9 -9.57 18.74 6.58
C ASP A 9 -8.75 19.25 7.81
N GLY A 10 -9.29 20.25 8.53
CA GLY A 10 -8.66 20.95 9.65
C GLY A 10 -7.44 21.79 9.23
N LEU A 11 -7.43 22.26 7.98
CA LEU A 11 -6.41 23.15 7.45
C LEU A 11 -6.83 24.61 7.61
N ILE A 12 -5.85 25.46 7.84
CA ILE A 12 -6.02 26.91 7.94
C ILE A 12 -5.69 27.51 6.59
N HIS A 13 -6.65 28.19 5.96
CA HIS A 13 -6.45 28.89 4.69
C HIS A 13 -6.33 30.40 4.93
N ALA A 14 -5.24 31.02 4.49
CA ALA A 14 -5.02 32.46 4.67
C ALA A 14 -6.17 33.31 4.10
N ALA A 15 -6.71 32.92 2.94
CA ALA A 15 -7.83 33.63 2.31
C ALA A 15 -9.13 33.63 3.14
N ALA A 16 -9.27 32.68 4.07
CA ALA A 16 -10.43 32.57 4.97
C ALA A 16 -10.24 33.32 6.29
N GLN A 17 -9.07 33.94 6.53
CA GLN A 17 -8.74 34.65 7.78
C GLN A 17 -8.84 36.19 7.65
N LYS A 18 -9.76 36.70 6.81
CA LYS A 18 -9.82 38.13 6.39
C LYS A 18 -9.80 39.18 7.51
N GLN A 19 -10.15 38.80 8.74
CA GLN A 19 -10.24 39.70 9.90
C GLN A 19 -9.16 39.44 10.98
N ILE A 20 -8.24 38.50 10.74
CA ILE A 20 -7.18 38.10 11.68
C ILE A 20 -5.81 38.44 11.07
N LYS A 21 -4.78 38.62 11.91
CA LYS A 21 -3.39 38.68 11.45
C LYS A 21 -3.06 37.50 10.53
N HIS A 22 -2.32 37.76 9.47
CA HIS A 22 -2.07 36.76 8.43
C HIS A 22 -1.33 35.53 9.03
N PRO A 23 -1.76 34.28 8.76
CA PRO A 23 -1.20 33.09 9.40
C PRO A 23 0.33 32.93 9.22
N CYS A 24 0.90 33.54 8.18
CA CYS A 24 2.34 33.53 7.94
C CYS A 24 3.18 34.06 9.12
N GLU A 25 2.63 34.96 9.94
CA GLU A 25 3.31 35.53 11.12
C GLU A 25 3.57 34.47 12.21
N TYR A 26 2.78 33.40 12.23
CA TYR A 26 2.81 32.33 13.22
C TYR A 26 3.51 31.07 12.72
N VAL A 27 4.17 31.16 11.55
CA VAL A 27 4.83 30.01 10.91
C VAL A 27 6.16 29.69 11.60
N SER A 28 6.23 28.52 12.21
CA SER A 28 7.44 27.94 12.80
C SER A 28 8.35 27.32 11.75
N ALA A 29 7.76 26.61 10.78
CA ALA A 29 8.48 25.91 9.72
C ALA A 29 7.65 25.79 8.43
N LYS A 30 8.28 25.36 7.34
CA LYS A 30 7.61 24.90 6.12
C LYS A 30 7.83 23.39 6.02
N SER A 31 6.79 22.65 5.64
CA SER A 31 6.98 21.26 5.23
C SER A 31 7.50 21.26 3.80
N GLU A 32 8.65 20.64 3.59
CA GLU A 32 9.02 20.16 2.26
C GLU A 32 8.32 18.83 2.01
N LEU A 33 8.03 18.51 0.74
CA LEU A 33 7.44 17.21 0.39
C LEU A 33 8.36 16.03 0.76
N GLY A 34 9.65 16.25 0.99
CA GLY A 34 10.61 15.25 1.49
C GLY A 34 10.63 15.09 3.01
N ASP A 35 10.02 16.01 3.78
CA ASP A 35 10.00 15.97 5.26
C ASP A 35 8.98 14.97 5.81
N LEU A 36 8.28 14.26 4.93
CA LEU A 36 7.26 13.26 5.27
C LEU A 36 7.86 11.99 5.92
N HIS A 37 9.19 11.86 5.96
CA HIS A 37 9.88 10.58 6.21
C HIS A 37 10.61 10.51 7.55
N GLY A 38 10.45 11.52 8.41
CA GLY A 38 11.05 11.55 9.75
C GLY A 38 10.15 12.12 10.84
N HIS A 39 10.46 11.78 12.09
CA HIS A 39 10.05 12.55 13.26
C HIS A 39 10.82 13.87 13.26
N VAL A 40 10.42 14.82 12.41
CA VAL A 40 10.84 16.21 12.59
C VAL A 40 9.88 16.79 13.62
N ASP A 41 10.27 16.72 14.89
CA ASP A 41 9.56 17.44 15.95
C ASP A 41 9.72 18.94 15.70
N ILE A 42 8.72 19.52 15.04
CA ILE A 42 8.67 20.97 14.86
C ILE A 42 8.35 21.56 16.23
N THR A 43 9.38 22.07 16.91
CA THR A 43 9.24 22.72 18.22
C THR A 43 8.49 24.04 18.08
N ASN A 44 7.50 24.28 18.93
CA ASN A 44 6.82 25.57 19.00
C ASN A 44 7.81 26.65 19.44
N GLY A 45 8.03 27.67 18.58
CA GLY A 45 8.68 28.89 19.02
C GLY A 45 7.75 29.67 19.95
N ARG A 46 8.29 30.57 20.80
CA ARG A 46 7.51 31.32 21.80
C ARG A 46 6.22 32.00 21.29
N ASN A 47 6.10 32.25 19.97
CA ASN A 47 4.90 32.78 19.31
C ASN A 47 4.53 32.07 17.98
N LYS A 48 5.15 30.94 17.64
CA LYS A 48 4.99 30.28 16.32
C LYS A 48 4.54 28.84 16.50
N SER A 49 3.28 28.56 16.13
CA SER A 49 2.60 27.27 16.31
C SER A 49 2.07 26.66 15.02
N LEU A 50 2.27 27.32 13.87
CA LEU A 50 1.77 26.85 12.58
C LEU A 50 2.88 26.32 11.69
N LEU A 51 2.62 25.20 11.04
CA LEU A 51 3.39 24.67 9.93
C LEU A 51 2.74 25.09 8.62
N ARG A 52 3.52 25.61 7.68
CA ARG A 52 3.05 25.86 6.32
C ARG A 52 3.20 24.61 5.46
N LEU A 53 2.08 24.07 4.97
CA LEU A 53 2.05 22.90 4.08
C LEU A 53 2.17 23.31 2.60
N ALA A 54 1.47 24.38 2.21
CA ALA A 54 1.46 24.87 0.84
C ALA A 54 1.33 26.41 0.81
N TYR A 55 1.28 27.00 -0.38
CA TYR A 55 1.03 28.44 -0.50
C TYR A 55 -0.36 28.79 0.05
N GLY A 56 -0.38 29.56 1.15
CA GLY A 56 -1.60 30.02 1.81
C GLY A 56 -2.34 28.95 2.63
N THR A 57 -1.74 27.78 2.85
CA THR A 57 -2.34 26.67 3.61
C THR A 57 -1.44 26.23 4.76
N TYR A 58 -2.01 26.14 5.96
CA TYR A 58 -1.28 25.92 7.22
C TYR A 58 -1.98 24.88 8.11
N ILE A 59 -1.24 24.33 9.06
CA ILE A 59 -1.75 23.40 10.10
C ILE A 59 -1.05 23.69 11.43
N ASP A 60 -1.72 23.42 12.56
CA ASP A 60 -1.07 23.45 13.87
C ASP A 60 0.04 22.39 13.98
N CYS A 61 1.20 22.79 14.51
CA CYS A 61 2.37 21.90 14.67
C CYS A 61 2.07 20.70 15.59
N SER A 62 1.32 20.91 16.67
CA SER A 62 0.92 19.82 17.59
C SER A 62 0.08 18.77 16.87
N ARG A 63 -0.85 19.22 16.02
CA ARG A 63 -1.66 18.33 15.19
C ARG A 63 -0.79 17.59 14.20
N TRP A 64 0.09 18.29 13.47
CA TRP A 64 1.01 17.65 12.53
C TRP A 64 1.87 16.56 13.18
N ASN A 65 2.44 16.84 14.35
CA ASN A 65 3.30 15.90 15.07
C ASN A 65 2.53 14.66 15.53
N ALA A 66 1.23 14.78 15.83
CA ALA A 66 0.36 13.65 16.20
C ALA A 66 -0.07 12.76 15.03
N LEU A 67 0.07 13.22 13.77
CA LEU A 67 -0.30 12.45 12.59
C LEU A 67 0.77 11.43 12.20
N SER A 68 0.31 10.28 11.71
CA SER A 68 1.16 9.30 11.03
C SER A 68 1.74 9.86 9.72
N ALA A 69 2.81 9.25 9.22
CA ALA A 69 3.41 9.65 7.94
C ALA A 69 2.41 9.57 6.76
N PHE A 70 1.48 8.60 6.80
CA PHE A 70 0.45 8.45 5.79
C PHE A 70 -0.57 9.59 5.83
N GLU A 71 -1.04 9.97 7.02
CA GLU A 71 -1.98 11.09 7.18
C GLU A 71 -1.34 12.44 6.83
N ARG A 72 -0.06 12.63 7.19
CA ARG A 72 0.73 13.79 6.77
C ARG A 72 0.79 13.90 5.25
N PHE A 73 1.05 12.78 4.56
CA PHE A 73 1.06 12.74 3.09
C PHE A 73 -0.30 13.12 2.49
N GLN A 74 -1.40 12.58 3.03
CA GLN A 74 -2.76 12.94 2.59
C GLN A 74 -3.04 14.44 2.77
N LEU A 75 -2.67 15.03 3.91
CA LEU A 75 -2.86 16.46 4.15
C LEU A 75 -2.00 17.33 3.24
N GLN A 76 -0.78 16.89 2.92
CA GLN A 76 0.09 17.59 1.98
C GLN A 76 -0.55 17.66 0.57
N ILE A 77 -1.14 16.57 0.11
CA ILE A 77 -1.88 16.51 -1.17
C ILE A 77 -3.07 17.47 -1.12
N LYS A 78 -3.86 17.43 -0.05
CA LYS A 78 -5.06 18.26 0.14
C LYS A 78 -4.75 19.74 0.26
N ALA A 79 -3.59 20.09 0.83
CA ALA A 79 -3.10 21.46 0.95
C ALA A 79 -2.62 22.01 -0.40
N LEU A 80 -2.01 21.16 -1.23
CA LEU A 80 -1.48 21.53 -2.54
C LEU A 80 -2.57 21.67 -3.60
N VAL A 81 -3.51 20.73 -3.66
CA VAL A 81 -4.58 20.69 -4.66
C VAL A 81 -5.90 21.07 -4.02
N LYS A 82 -6.43 22.25 -4.35
CA LYS A 82 -7.69 22.75 -3.79
C LYS A 82 -8.91 22.09 -4.44
N PRO A 83 -10.03 21.91 -3.70
CA PRO A 83 -11.30 21.51 -4.29
C PRO A 83 -11.71 22.43 -5.45
N GLY A 84 -12.30 21.87 -6.50
CA GLY A 84 -12.72 22.62 -7.69
C GLY A 84 -11.60 22.99 -8.67
N SER A 85 -10.33 22.70 -8.36
CA SER A 85 -9.25 22.87 -9.33
C SER A 85 -9.40 21.90 -10.52
N GLY A 86 -8.91 22.30 -11.70
CA GLY A 86 -8.85 21.46 -12.90
C GLY A 86 -7.71 20.44 -12.88
N THR A 87 -6.86 20.47 -11.85
CA THR A 87 -5.75 19.55 -11.65
C THR A 87 -6.26 18.16 -11.27
N ILE A 88 -5.67 17.13 -11.89
CA ILE A 88 -5.99 15.73 -11.65
C ILE A 88 -4.86 15.12 -10.82
N ILE A 89 -5.22 14.55 -9.67
CA ILE A 89 -4.31 13.83 -8.79
C ILE A 89 -4.22 12.38 -9.30
N THR A 90 -2.99 11.87 -9.49
CA THR A 90 -2.74 10.49 -9.93
C THR A 90 -1.62 9.84 -9.12
N GLY A 91 -1.29 8.57 -9.42
CA GLY A 91 -0.21 7.83 -8.81
C GLY A 91 -0.39 7.63 -7.30
N GLU A 92 0.71 7.69 -6.55
CA GLU A 92 0.71 7.45 -5.10
C GLU A 92 -0.17 8.46 -4.35
N ALA A 93 -0.26 9.71 -4.82
CA ALA A 93 -1.17 10.69 -4.23
C ALA A 93 -2.65 10.31 -4.43
N ALA A 94 -3.02 9.77 -5.59
CA ALA A 94 -4.38 9.27 -5.80
C ALA A 94 -4.65 8.04 -4.92
N ALA A 95 -3.70 7.10 -4.85
CA ALA A 95 -3.82 5.91 -4.01
C ALA A 95 -4.03 6.29 -2.53
N ALA A 96 -3.27 7.26 -2.02
CA ALA A 96 -3.44 7.78 -0.67
C ALA A 96 -4.84 8.38 -0.44
N LEU A 97 -5.40 9.13 -1.40
CA LEU A 97 -6.76 9.68 -1.28
C LEU A 97 -7.86 8.62 -1.35
N HIS A 98 -7.63 7.51 -2.05
CA HIS A 98 -8.51 6.33 -2.00
C HIS A 98 -8.38 5.53 -0.69
N GLY A 99 -7.38 5.82 0.13
CA GLY A 99 -7.09 5.07 1.35
C GLY A 99 -6.35 3.75 1.10
N ILE A 100 -5.65 3.62 -0.04
CA ILE A 100 -4.78 2.48 -0.32
C ILE A 100 -3.47 2.67 0.47
N PRO A 101 -3.02 1.68 1.26
CA PRO A 101 -1.76 1.77 2.01
C PRO A 101 -0.55 1.89 1.08
N LEU A 102 0.46 2.66 1.52
CA LEU A 102 1.68 2.93 0.76
C LEU A 102 2.90 2.98 1.67
N LEU A 103 4.05 2.58 1.13
CA LEU A 103 5.35 3.05 1.57
C LEU A 103 5.48 4.53 1.21
N VAL A 104 5.19 5.40 2.17
CA VAL A 104 5.22 6.85 1.93
C VAL A 104 6.62 7.41 1.81
N ARG A 105 7.67 6.69 2.27
CA ARG A 105 9.07 7.14 2.34
C ARG A 105 9.71 7.64 1.03
N ASN A 106 9.11 7.32 -0.12
CA ASN A 106 9.56 7.75 -1.44
C ASN A 106 8.35 8.13 -2.31
N ALA A 107 7.17 8.31 -1.70
CA ALA A 107 5.95 8.55 -2.42
C ALA A 107 5.94 9.95 -3.02
N THR A 108 5.55 10.05 -4.29
CA THR A 108 5.49 11.31 -5.02
C THR A 108 4.06 11.81 -5.15
N ILE A 109 3.90 13.13 -5.16
CA ILE A 109 2.61 13.74 -5.53
C ILE A 109 2.60 13.93 -7.04
N ALA A 110 1.93 13.02 -7.75
CA ALA A 110 1.82 13.08 -9.20
C ALA A 110 0.55 13.83 -9.62
N LEU A 111 0.71 14.88 -10.42
CA LEU A 111 -0.37 15.75 -10.90
C LEU A 111 -0.39 15.83 -12.43
N ALA A 112 -1.57 15.67 -13.02
CA ALA A 112 -1.86 15.96 -14.42
C ALA A 112 -2.72 17.22 -14.54
N ASN A 113 -2.69 17.88 -15.70
CA ASN A 113 -3.43 19.12 -15.96
C ASN A 113 -3.21 20.22 -14.89
N SER A 114 -1.98 20.29 -14.35
CA SER A 114 -1.63 21.23 -13.28
C SER A 114 -1.00 22.53 -13.79
N GLY A 115 -0.65 22.60 -15.08
CA GLY A 115 0.13 23.70 -15.66
C GLY A 115 1.60 23.75 -15.17
N LEU A 116 2.02 22.80 -14.34
CA LEU A 116 3.37 22.72 -13.78
C LEU A 116 4.35 22.26 -14.87
N ARG A 117 5.30 23.11 -15.24
CA ARG A 117 6.29 22.79 -16.29
C ARG A 117 7.49 21.98 -15.81
N ARG A 118 7.91 22.15 -14.54
CA ARG A 118 9.06 21.45 -13.93
C ARG A 118 8.90 21.35 -12.41
N PRO A 119 8.20 20.33 -11.91
CA PRO A 119 8.09 20.17 -10.47
C PRO A 119 9.38 19.57 -9.90
N GLY A 120 9.80 20.07 -8.73
CA GLY A 120 10.89 19.56 -7.91
C GLY A 120 10.40 19.33 -6.48
N GLY A 121 11.19 18.61 -5.66
CA GLY A 121 10.84 18.30 -4.28
C GLY A 121 9.57 17.45 -4.16
N GLY A 122 9.61 16.20 -4.61
CA GLY A 122 8.52 15.20 -4.42
C GLY A 122 7.26 15.40 -5.29
N LEU A 123 7.15 16.51 -6.02
CA LEU A 123 6.05 16.77 -6.95
C LEU A 123 6.43 16.27 -8.36
N ARG A 124 5.50 15.60 -9.04
CA ARG A 124 5.71 15.05 -10.39
C ARG A 124 4.62 15.53 -11.34
N HIS A 125 5.01 15.97 -12.53
CA HIS A 125 4.07 16.30 -13.60
C HIS A 125 3.85 15.05 -14.45
N VAL A 126 2.59 14.66 -14.62
CA VAL A 126 2.21 13.55 -15.50
C VAL A 126 1.63 14.13 -16.77
N GLY A 127 2.33 13.91 -17.88
CA GLY A 127 1.84 14.24 -19.22
C GLY A 127 0.85 13.21 -19.75
N GLY A 128 0.15 13.58 -20.82
CA GLY A 128 -0.85 12.72 -21.48
C GLY A 128 -2.27 12.98 -21.00
N LYS A 129 -3.23 12.68 -21.88
CA LYS A 129 -4.66 12.82 -21.58
C LYS A 129 -5.11 11.68 -20.66
N ILE A 130 -5.68 12.03 -19.50
CA ILE A 130 -6.43 11.07 -18.67
C ILE A 130 -7.86 11.05 -19.21
N LEU A 131 -8.43 9.85 -19.39
CA LEU A 131 -9.78 9.69 -19.94
C LEU A 131 -10.79 10.09 -18.86
N GLU A 132 -11.91 10.68 -19.26
CA GLU A 132 -12.95 11.15 -18.33
C GLU A 132 -13.49 10.01 -17.45
N GLN A 133 -13.62 8.83 -18.05
CA GLN A 133 -14.04 7.60 -17.37
C GLN A 133 -13.12 7.17 -16.23
N ASP A 134 -11.84 7.53 -16.28
CA ASP A 134 -10.84 7.18 -15.27
C ASP A 134 -10.70 8.26 -14.19
N ILE A 135 -11.57 9.28 -14.17
CA ILE A 135 -11.54 10.38 -13.21
C ILE A 135 -12.75 10.28 -12.27
N VAL A 136 -12.49 10.39 -10.97
CA VAL A 136 -13.50 10.50 -9.92
C VAL A 136 -13.26 11.75 -9.07
N ARG A 137 -14.24 12.09 -8.22
CA ARG A 137 -14.14 13.21 -7.28
C ARG A 137 -14.02 12.69 -5.85
N ILE A 138 -12.97 13.12 -5.14
CA ILE A 138 -12.78 12.86 -3.70
C ILE A 138 -12.58 14.19 -3.00
N GLY A 139 -13.46 14.54 -2.07
CA GLY A 139 -13.42 15.83 -1.37
C GLY A 139 -13.34 17.03 -2.33
N GLY A 140 -14.10 16.98 -3.44
CA GLY A 140 -14.15 18.02 -4.47
C GLY A 140 -12.92 18.10 -5.41
N ARG A 141 -11.95 17.19 -5.29
CA ARG A 141 -10.72 17.16 -6.12
C ARG A 141 -10.83 16.09 -7.20
N SER A 142 -10.30 16.35 -8.40
CA SER A 142 -10.20 15.33 -9.45
C SER A 142 -9.10 14.34 -9.10
N VAL A 143 -9.42 13.05 -9.09
CA VAL A 143 -8.48 11.96 -8.76
C VAL A 143 -8.67 10.86 -9.78
N THR A 144 -7.60 10.20 -10.23
CA THR A 144 -7.75 8.97 -11.01
C THR A 144 -8.49 7.91 -10.21
N ASP A 145 -9.36 7.12 -10.83
CA ASP A 145 -10.01 6.00 -10.16
C ASP A 145 -9.00 4.89 -9.78
N VAL A 146 -9.43 3.90 -9.00
CA VAL A 146 -8.48 2.91 -8.45
C VAL A 146 -7.77 2.08 -9.53
N PRO A 147 -8.46 1.49 -10.52
CA PRO A 147 -7.78 0.76 -11.59
C PRO A 147 -6.73 1.61 -12.33
N LYS A 148 -7.07 2.86 -12.68
CA LYS A 148 -6.11 3.77 -13.31
C LYS A 148 -4.93 4.12 -12.43
N THR A 149 -5.21 4.40 -11.15
CA THR A 149 -4.21 4.74 -10.14
C THR A 149 -3.20 3.61 -9.96
N VAL A 150 -3.68 2.37 -9.81
CA VAL A 150 -2.85 1.17 -9.63
C VAL A 150 -1.93 0.99 -10.84
N ILE A 151 -2.48 1.08 -12.06
CA ILE A 151 -1.68 0.92 -13.28
C ILE A 151 -0.62 2.03 -13.42
N ASP A 152 -0.93 3.28 -13.06
CA ASP A 152 0.05 4.37 -13.11
C ASP A 152 1.22 4.16 -12.14
N ILE A 153 0.94 3.62 -10.95
CA ILE A 153 1.97 3.26 -9.98
C ILE A 153 2.80 2.09 -10.51
N CYS A 154 2.17 1.03 -11.00
CA CYS A 154 2.84 -0.14 -11.57
C CYS A 154 3.72 0.19 -12.80
N ARG A 155 3.41 1.26 -13.53
CA ARG A 155 4.22 1.77 -14.65
C ARG A 155 5.46 2.57 -14.21
N THR A 156 5.48 3.08 -12.98
CA THR A 156 6.55 3.94 -12.48
C THR A 156 7.71 3.08 -11.97
N ALA A 157 8.89 3.23 -12.58
CA ALA A 157 10.04 2.36 -12.31
C ALA A 157 10.62 2.59 -10.91
N GLU A 158 10.60 3.85 -10.47
CA GLU A 158 11.12 4.32 -9.19
C GLU A 158 10.18 4.02 -8.02
N SER A 159 8.92 3.64 -8.30
CA SER A 159 7.96 3.35 -7.24
C SER A 159 8.13 1.93 -6.71
N GLU A 160 8.28 1.84 -5.38
CA GLU A 160 8.31 0.61 -4.60
C GLU A 160 6.89 0.09 -4.29
N ASN A 161 5.87 0.92 -4.54
CA ASN A 161 4.49 0.66 -4.13
C ASN A 161 3.72 -0.26 -5.09
N GLY A 162 4.28 -0.60 -6.27
CA GLY A 162 3.61 -1.44 -7.27
C GLY A 162 2.99 -2.73 -6.71
N PRO A 163 3.76 -3.61 -6.03
CA PRO A 163 3.23 -4.83 -5.41
C PRO A 163 2.15 -4.56 -4.34
N VAL A 164 2.31 -3.48 -3.57
CA VAL A 164 1.41 -3.13 -2.46
C VAL A 164 0.05 -2.70 -2.97
N VAL A 165 0.03 -1.80 -3.96
CA VAL A 165 -1.22 -1.24 -4.48
C VAL A 165 -1.98 -2.24 -5.31
N VAL A 166 -1.29 -3.11 -6.07
CA VAL A 166 -1.97 -4.12 -6.88
C VAL A 166 -2.64 -5.17 -6.00
N ASP A 167 -1.97 -5.65 -4.95
CA ASP A 167 -2.53 -6.65 -4.03
C ASP A 167 -3.71 -6.07 -3.24
N THR A 168 -3.55 -4.86 -2.70
CA THR A 168 -4.64 -4.18 -1.98
C THR A 168 -5.84 -3.95 -2.90
N ALA A 169 -5.59 -3.53 -4.14
CA ALA A 169 -6.66 -3.27 -5.09
C ALA A 169 -7.39 -4.55 -5.48
N LEU A 170 -6.66 -5.64 -5.75
CA LEU A 170 -7.28 -6.94 -6.02
C LEU A 170 -8.04 -7.45 -4.80
N ARG A 171 -7.59 -7.23 -3.57
CA ARG A 171 -8.31 -7.69 -2.37
C ARG A 171 -9.63 -6.95 -2.15
N GLN A 172 -9.66 -5.63 -2.35
CA GLN A 172 -10.76 -4.79 -1.84
C GLN A 172 -11.40 -3.84 -2.86
N TRP A 173 -10.83 -3.65 -4.05
CA TRP A 173 -11.24 -2.54 -4.93
C TRP A 173 -11.66 -2.95 -6.31
N CYS A 174 -10.91 -3.79 -7.01
CA CYS A 174 -11.10 -4.12 -8.41
C CYS A 174 -10.74 -5.59 -8.69
N ASP A 175 -11.12 -6.06 -9.86
CA ASP A 175 -10.64 -7.35 -10.37
C ASP A 175 -9.47 -7.15 -11.35
N LEU A 176 -8.90 -8.26 -11.82
CA LEU A 176 -7.79 -8.26 -12.76
C LEU A 176 -8.22 -7.78 -14.16
N GLU A 177 -9.49 -7.98 -14.53
CA GLU A 177 -10.06 -7.57 -15.81
C GLU A 177 -10.09 -6.04 -15.94
N GLU A 178 -10.52 -5.32 -14.90
CA GLU A 178 -10.48 -3.87 -14.84
C GLU A 178 -9.04 -3.32 -14.99
N LEU A 179 -8.05 -3.97 -14.36
CA LEU A 179 -6.64 -3.58 -14.49
C LEU A 179 -6.11 -3.80 -15.91
N HIS A 180 -6.45 -4.93 -16.55
CA HIS A 180 -6.11 -5.20 -17.94
C HIS A 180 -6.80 -4.23 -18.91
N THR A 181 -8.05 -3.86 -18.64
CA THR A 181 -8.81 -2.88 -19.43
C THR A 181 -8.10 -1.52 -19.45
N VAL A 182 -7.65 -1.04 -18.29
CA VAL A 182 -6.85 0.19 -18.20
C VAL A 182 -5.54 0.08 -18.98
N LEU A 183 -4.84 -1.06 -18.93
CA LEU A 183 -3.64 -1.25 -19.74
C LEU A 183 -3.93 -1.10 -21.24
N THR A 184 -5.04 -1.66 -21.71
CA THR A 184 -5.50 -1.60 -23.11
C THR A 184 -5.90 -0.19 -23.52
N ASN A 185 -6.54 0.58 -22.65
CA ASN A 185 -6.96 1.96 -22.91
C ASN A 185 -5.77 2.94 -23.05
N TYR A 186 -4.58 2.53 -22.59
CA TYR A 186 -3.37 3.36 -22.57
C TYR A 186 -2.15 2.67 -23.22
N PRO A 187 -2.23 2.24 -24.48
CA PRO A 187 -1.24 1.31 -25.07
C PRO A 187 0.15 1.93 -25.27
N ARG A 188 0.23 3.27 -25.41
CA ARG A 188 1.49 4.00 -25.62
C ARG A 188 2.11 4.56 -24.34
N SER A 189 1.53 4.24 -23.17
CA SER A 189 2.08 4.73 -21.91
C SER A 189 3.37 3.98 -21.55
N PRO A 190 4.46 4.70 -21.19
CA PRO A 190 5.70 4.09 -20.72
C PRO A 190 5.47 3.13 -19.54
N GLY A 191 6.35 2.14 -19.37
CA GLY A 191 6.27 1.20 -18.25
C GLY A 191 5.19 0.13 -18.36
N THR A 192 4.47 0.03 -19.49
CA THR A 192 3.39 -0.96 -19.68
C THR A 192 3.89 -2.41 -19.55
N ARG A 193 5.13 -2.72 -19.97
CA ARG A 193 5.74 -4.04 -19.75
C ARG A 193 5.89 -4.35 -18.26
N ARG A 194 6.46 -3.42 -17.48
CA ARG A 194 6.62 -3.55 -16.02
C ARG A 194 5.27 -3.76 -15.33
N ALA A 195 4.25 -2.98 -15.72
CA ALA A 195 2.92 -3.15 -15.17
C ALA A 195 2.37 -4.56 -15.42
N ARG A 196 2.53 -5.11 -16.63
CA ARG A 196 2.13 -6.50 -16.93
C ARG A 196 2.91 -7.52 -16.11
N GLU A 197 4.22 -7.34 -15.95
CA GLU A 197 5.06 -8.22 -15.12
C GLU A 197 4.60 -8.21 -13.65
N LEU A 198 4.27 -7.04 -13.09
CA LEU A 198 3.69 -6.93 -11.74
C LEU A 198 2.33 -7.63 -11.63
N LEU A 199 1.43 -7.46 -12.61
CA LEU A 199 0.13 -8.13 -12.61
C LEU A 199 0.26 -9.67 -12.62
N ARG A 200 1.32 -10.23 -13.23
CA ARG A 200 1.61 -11.69 -13.19
C ARG A 200 2.04 -12.19 -11.81
N THR A 201 2.28 -11.29 -10.86
CA THR A 201 2.68 -11.61 -9.48
C THR A 201 1.70 -11.05 -8.47
N ALA A 202 0.59 -10.47 -8.92
CA ALA A 202 -0.42 -9.88 -8.07
C ALA A 202 -1.27 -10.94 -7.37
N SER A 203 -1.68 -10.66 -6.14
CA SER A 203 -2.49 -11.58 -5.34
C SER A 203 -3.42 -10.83 -4.41
N GLU A 204 -4.65 -11.33 -4.28
CA GLU A 204 -5.65 -10.82 -3.34
C GLU A 204 -5.41 -11.24 -1.89
N HIS A 205 -4.41 -12.09 -1.62
CA HIS A 205 -4.19 -12.66 -0.28
C HIS A 205 -3.21 -11.87 0.60
N SER A 206 -2.47 -10.90 0.08
CA SER A 206 -1.58 -10.07 0.90
C SER A 206 -2.41 -9.09 1.74
N GLU A 207 -2.35 -9.22 3.07
CA GLU A 207 -3.16 -8.45 4.01
C GLU A 207 -2.48 -7.14 4.44
N THR A 208 -1.14 -7.07 4.34
CA THR A 208 -0.32 -5.93 4.76
C THR A 208 0.70 -5.49 3.70
N ILE A 209 1.25 -4.27 3.85
CA ILE A 209 2.35 -3.76 3.01
C ILE A 209 3.55 -4.71 3.06
N GLY A 210 3.92 -5.17 4.26
CA GLY A 210 5.08 -6.04 4.46
C GLY A 210 4.91 -7.40 3.79
N GLU A 211 3.71 -7.97 3.82
CA GLU A 211 3.40 -9.19 3.06
C GLU A 211 3.55 -9.00 1.55
N SER A 212 3.01 -7.93 0.96
CA SER A 212 3.16 -7.68 -0.47
C SER A 212 4.62 -7.56 -0.92
N ILE A 213 5.47 -6.92 -0.11
CA ILE A 213 6.90 -6.80 -0.42
C ILE A 213 7.63 -8.13 -0.15
N THR A 214 7.29 -8.85 0.92
CA THR A 214 7.85 -10.18 1.21
C THR A 214 7.52 -11.16 0.09
N LYS A 215 6.27 -11.17 -0.40
CA LYS A 215 5.86 -11.94 -1.57
C LYS A 215 6.73 -11.61 -2.79
N LYS A 216 7.00 -10.33 -3.01
CA LYS A 216 7.91 -9.90 -4.08
C LYS A 216 9.31 -10.48 -3.88
N CYS A 217 9.88 -10.43 -2.67
CA CYS A 217 11.17 -11.08 -2.36
C CYS A 217 11.15 -12.58 -2.71
N ILE A 218 10.09 -13.29 -2.33
CA ILE A 218 9.94 -14.73 -2.58
C ILE A 218 9.96 -15.02 -4.08
N ILE A 219 9.19 -14.28 -4.86
CA ILE A 219 9.13 -14.44 -6.31
C ILE A 219 10.47 -14.07 -6.96
N ASP A 220 11.10 -12.96 -6.55
CA ASP A 220 12.40 -12.51 -7.06
C ASP A 220 13.55 -13.49 -6.72
N SER A 221 13.42 -14.22 -5.60
CA SER A 221 14.39 -15.26 -5.23
C SER A 221 14.36 -16.45 -6.17
N GLY A 222 13.24 -16.66 -6.88
CA GLY A 222 13.04 -17.77 -7.81
C GLY A 222 12.65 -19.09 -7.13
N ILE A 223 12.44 -19.10 -5.81
CA ILE A 223 12.10 -20.33 -5.08
C ILE A 223 10.63 -20.70 -5.24
N ALA A 224 9.75 -19.76 -5.60
CA ALA A 224 8.33 -20.02 -5.77
C ALA A 224 7.67 -19.03 -6.73
N THR A 225 6.52 -19.42 -7.28
CA THR A 225 5.65 -18.58 -8.11
C THR A 225 4.18 -18.79 -7.73
N LEU A 226 3.28 -17.89 -8.14
CA LEU A 226 1.86 -18.01 -7.80
C LEU A 226 1.11 -19.06 -8.66
N TYR A 227 1.65 -19.46 -9.82
CA TYR A 227 0.89 -20.22 -10.82
C TYR A 227 1.58 -21.51 -11.29
N ASP A 228 2.85 -21.75 -10.93
CA ASP A 228 3.52 -23.02 -11.21
C ASP A 228 3.23 -24.02 -10.09
N GLU A 229 2.50 -25.10 -10.40
CA GLU A 229 2.15 -26.15 -9.44
C GLU A 229 3.38 -26.80 -8.79
N LYS A 230 4.51 -26.89 -9.49
CA LYS A 230 5.73 -27.51 -8.95
C LYS A 230 6.40 -26.63 -7.91
N CYS A 231 6.30 -25.32 -8.09
CA CYS A 231 6.95 -24.31 -7.24
C CYS A 231 5.91 -23.32 -6.68
N VAL A 232 4.75 -23.82 -6.25
CA VAL A 232 3.63 -22.95 -5.84
C VAL A 232 3.96 -22.18 -4.55
N LEU A 233 3.63 -20.89 -4.54
CA LEU A 233 3.57 -20.06 -3.35
C LEU A 233 2.12 -19.98 -2.88
N MET A 234 1.84 -20.57 -1.72
CA MET A 234 0.55 -20.43 -1.07
C MET A 234 0.61 -19.28 -0.06
N GLN A 235 -0.50 -18.57 0.11
CA GLN A 235 -0.61 -17.43 1.02
C GLN A 235 -1.69 -17.66 2.06
N GLN A 236 -1.54 -17.08 3.25
CA GLN A 236 -2.53 -17.16 4.33
C GLN A 236 -2.94 -18.61 4.62
N VAL A 237 -1.94 -19.48 4.84
CA VAL A 237 -2.14 -20.93 4.97
C VAL A 237 -2.40 -21.31 6.42
N GLU A 238 -3.49 -22.04 6.65
CA GLU A 238 -3.86 -22.58 7.95
C GLU A 238 -3.32 -24.00 8.11
N PHE A 239 -2.61 -24.25 9.22
CA PHE A 239 -2.09 -25.57 9.58
C PHE A 239 -2.84 -26.19 10.76
N TYR A 240 -2.97 -27.51 10.72
CA TYR A 240 -3.65 -28.32 11.73
C TYR A 240 -2.86 -29.61 12.00
N ASP A 241 -2.84 -30.05 13.24
CA ASP A 241 -2.38 -31.38 13.68
C ASP A 241 -3.51 -32.15 14.37
N SER A 242 -3.19 -33.22 15.09
CA SER A 242 -4.12 -34.03 15.88
C SER A 242 -4.77 -33.28 17.05
N GLU A 243 -4.13 -32.21 17.56
CA GLU A 243 -4.68 -31.31 18.59
C GLU A 243 -5.54 -30.20 17.99
N GLY A 244 -5.65 -30.13 16.65
CA GLY A 244 -6.50 -29.19 15.93
C GLY A 244 -5.71 -28.05 15.30
N PHE A 245 -6.28 -26.84 15.31
CA PHE A 245 -5.67 -25.68 14.66
C PHE A 245 -4.35 -25.27 15.33
N ILE A 246 -3.31 -25.08 14.53
CA ILE A 246 -2.00 -24.62 14.99
C ILE A 246 -1.89 -23.11 14.78
N GLY A 247 -2.19 -22.63 13.58
CA GLY A 247 -2.05 -21.23 13.21
C GLY A 247 -2.21 -20.98 11.72
N ARG A 248 -2.36 -19.69 11.37
CA ARG A 248 -2.34 -19.18 10.00
C ARG A 248 -0.99 -18.50 9.76
N VAL A 249 -0.33 -18.83 8.66
CA VAL A 249 0.98 -18.29 8.29
C VAL A 249 0.87 -17.48 7.00
N ASP A 250 1.72 -16.48 6.82
CA ASP A 250 1.62 -15.55 5.69
C ASP A 250 1.90 -16.25 4.36
N PHE A 251 2.94 -17.08 4.31
CA PHE A 251 3.37 -17.78 3.11
C PHE A 251 3.79 -19.22 3.41
N TYR A 252 3.52 -20.11 2.47
CA TYR A 252 3.98 -21.50 2.49
C TYR A 252 4.47 -21.92 1.11
N VAL A 253 5.66 -22.54 1.07
CA VAL A 253 6.30 -23.10 -0.12
C VAL A 253 6.37 -24.62 0.04
N PRO A 254 5.37 -25.38 -0.47
CA PRO A 254 5.20 -26.78 -0.12
C PRO A 254 6.38 -27.67 -0.49
N HIS A 255 6.95 -27.50 -1.68
CA HIS A 255 8.07 -28.31 -2.17
C HIS A 255 9.36 -28.12 -1.36
N LEU A 256 9.44 -27.09 -0.50
CA LEU A 256 10.54 -26.85 0.42
C LEU A 256 10.16 -27.07 1.90
N ASN A 257 8.92 -27.47 2.19
CA ASN A 257 8.37 -27.52 3.56
C ASN A 257 8.61 -26.22 4.35
N LEU A 258 8.53 -25.08 3.65
CA LEU A 258 9.00 -23.80 4.16
C LEU A 258 7.84 -22.84 4.40
N ILE A 259 7.71 -22.40 5.64
CA ILE A 259 6.86 -21.29 6.05
C ILE A 259 7.69 -19.99 6.04
N ILE A 260 7.12 -18.93 5.50
CA ILE A 260 7.73 -17.59 5.55
C ILE A 260 6.71 -16.65 6.19
N GLU A 261 7.12 -15.94 7.23
CA GLU A 261 6.32 -14.94 7.93
C GLU A 261 6.97 -13.56 7.86
N PHE A 262 6.14 -12.54 7.73
CA PHE A 262 6.55 -11.16 7.86
C PHE A 262 6.29 -10.68 9.29
N ASP A 263 7.35 -10.36 10.03
CA ASP A 263 7.21 -9.78 11.37
C ASP A 263 7.18 -8.26 11.28
N GLY A 264 5.97 -7.71 11.26
CA GLY A 264 5.72 -6.27 11.25
C GLY A 264 5.97 -5.58 12.58
N LEU A 265 6.30 -6.30 13.66
CA LEU A 265 6.49 -5.71 14.98
C LEU A 265 7.88 -5.08 15.12
N THR A 266 7.88 -3.75 15.21
CA THR A 266 8.72 -3.06 16.20
C THR A 266 8.15 -3.38 17.58
N LYS A 267 8.38 -4.59 18.10
CA LYS A 267 8.13 -4.85 19.53
C LYS A 267 9.02 -3.87 20.30
N TYR A 268 8.46 -3.27 21.36
CA TYR A 268 9.04 -2.29 22.29
C TYR A 268 8.78 -0.80 22.02
N SER A 269 7.51 -0.43 22.05
CA SER A 269 7.11 0.88 22.60
C SER A 269 5.75 0.80 23.29
N GLY A 270 5.74 0.32 24.55
CA GLY A 270 4.72 0.74 25.53
C GLY A 270 3.74 -0.28 26.12
N GLY A 271 4.03 -1.59 26.17
CA GLY A 271 3.15 -2.58 26.82
C GLY A 271 3.80 -3.29 28.02
N GLY A 272 3.13 -3.33 29.17
CA GLY A 272 3.65 -3.86 30.44
C GLY A 272 4.06 -5.34 30.45
N VAL A 273 5.05 -5.64 31.31
CA VAL A 273 5.86 -6.87 31.37
C VAL A 273 5.07 -8.19 31.47
N ALA A 274 3.88 -8.20 32.07
CA ALA A 274 3.12 -9.44 32.32
C ALA A 274 2.33 -9.96 31.09
N ALA A 275 1.91 -9.09 30.17
CA ALA A 275 1.25 -9.52 28.93
C ALA A 275 2.24 -10.20 27.95
N THR A 276 3.54 -9.99 28.14
CA THR A 276 4.61 -10.45 27.25
C THR A 276 4.90 -11.94 27.39
N GLU A 277 4.88 -12.50 28.61
CA GLU A 277 5.29 -13.89 28.86
C GLU A 277 4.28 -14.90 28.29
N THR A 278 2.98 -14.74 28.58
CA THR A 278 1.93 -15.62 28.04
C THR A 278 1.85 -15.60 26.52
N VAL A 279 2.07 -14.44 25.89
CA VAL A 279 2.13 -14.31 24.42
C VAL A 279 3.36 -15.02 23.87
N LEU A 280 4.51 -14.87 24.51
CA LEU A 280 5.74 -15.56 24.12
C LEU A 280 5.61 -17.09 24.24
N LEU A 281 5.03 -17.58 25.33
CA LEU A 281 4.81 -19.01 25.55
C LEU A 281 3.87 -19.61 24.50
N LYS A 282 2.78 -18.91 24.15
CA LYS A 282 1.88 -19.33 23.08
C LYS A 282 2.58 -19.37 21.72
N GLU A 283 3.43 -18.39 21.44
CA GLU A 283 4.17 -18.33 20.19
C GLU A 283 5.24 -19.43 20.08
N GLN A 284 5.94 -19.73 21.18
CA GLN A 284 6.86 -20.87 21.25
C GLN A 284 6.14 -22.21 21.09
N ALA A 285 4.96 -22.38 21.70
CA ALA A 285 4.15 -23.58 21.54
C ALA A 285 3.67 -23.76 20.10
N ARG A 286 3.24 -22.67 19.44
CA ARG A 286 2.84 -22.65 18.02
C ARG A 286 4.00 -23.09 17.12
N GLU A 287 5.17 -22.48 17.31
CA GLU A 287 6.35 -22.80 16.50
C GLU A 287 6.81 -24.25 16.71
N LYS A 288 6.75 -24.76 17.94
CA LYS A 288 7.05 -26.18 18.22
C LYS A 288 6.09 -27.11 17.47
N ARG A 289 4.79 -26.80 17.46
CA ARG A 289 3.78 -27.60 16.73
C ARG A 289 4.04 -27.57 15.22
N LEU A 290 4.35 -26.42 14.64
CA LEU A 290 4.73 -26.33 13.21
C LEU A 290 5.99 -27.14 12.89
N ARG A 291 7.02 -27.08 13.74
CA ARG A 291 8.25 -27.87 13.56
C ARG A 291 8.01 -29.37 13.67
N ASN A 292 7.09 -29.81 14.52
CA ASN A 292 6.68 -31.22 14.60
C ASN A 292 6.02 -31.73 13.31
N LEU A 293 5.51 -30.83 12.47
CA LEU A 293 5.04 -31.13 11.12
C LEU A 293 6.17 -31.19 10.08
N HIS A 294 7.43 -31.14 10.52
CA HIS A 294 8.63 -31.07 9.66
C HIS A 294 8.68 -29.83 8.77
N LEU A 295 8.05 -28.75 9.23
CA LEU A 295 8.08 -27.45 8.57
C LEU A 295 9.21 -26.60 9.16
N ASP A 296 9.92 -25.93 8.28
CA ASP A 296 10.86 -24.88 8.65
C ASP A 296 10.19 -23.51 8.57
N VAL A 297 10.58 -22.59 9.46
CA VAL A 297 9.99 -21.24 9.53
C VAL A 297 11.10 -20.21 9.36
N LEU A 298 10.94 -19.31 8.39
CA LEU A 298 11.74 -18.08 8.26
C LEU A 298 10.86 -16.87 8.57
N ARG A 299 11.39 -15.95 9.39
CA ARG A 299 10.73 -14.67 9.70
C ARG A 299 11.60 -13.53 9.20
N PHE A 300 11.00 -12.58 8.48
CA PHE A 300 11.69 -11.39 8.00
C PHE A 300 11.11 -10.12 8.62
N GLN A 301 12.01 -9.22 9.00
CA GLN A 301 11.66 -7.88 9.48
C GLN A 301 11.68 -6.86 8.36
N TRP A 302 11.10 -5.69 8.63
CA TRP A 302 11.05 -4.55 7.71
C TRP A 302 12.39 -4.25 7.02
N SER A 303 13.50 -4.17 7.76
CA SER A 303 14.81 -3.83 7.21
C SER A 303 15.26 -4.82 6.13
N GLN A 304 15.09 -6.12 6.38
CA GLN A 304 15.49 -7.20 5.46
C GLN A 304 14.63 -7.23 4.19
N VAL A 305 13.32 -6.96 4.35
CA VAL A 305 12.37 -6.96 3.23
C VAL A 305 12.54 -5.71 2.36
N ILE A 306 12.75 -4.55 2.98
CA ILE A 306 12.94 -3.27 2.29
C ILE A 306 14.25 -3.24 1.50
N ASN A 307 15.34 -3.74 2.09
CA ASN A 307 16.65 -3.71 1.45
C ASN A 307 16.84 -4.84 0.43
N GLY A 308 15.93 -5.82 0.40
CA GLY A 308 16.02 -6.99 -0.48
C GLY A 308 16.93 -8.11 0.05
N ASP A 309 17.47 -7.99 1.27
CA ASP A 309 18.34 -9.00 1.91
C ASP A 309 17.64 -10.36 2.03
N CYS A 310 16.31 -10.35 2.16
CA CYS A 310 15.42 -11.51 2.10
C CYS A 310 15.73 -12.44 0.91
N VAL A 311 16.04 -11.89 -0.26
CA VAL A 311 16.14 -12.64 -1.52
C VAL A 311 17.27 -13.66 -1.49
N GLU A 312 18.46 -13.27 -1.03
CA GLU A 312 19.61 -14.16 -0.99
C GLU A 312 19.48 -15.19 0.14
N VAL A 313 18.93 -14.79 1.28
CA VAL A 313 18.63 -15.72 2.39
C VAL A 313 17.69 -16.82 1.91
N LEU A 314 16.64 -16.46 1.16
CA LEU A 314 15.68 -17.42 0.60
C LEU A 314 16.33 -18.39 -0.39
N ARG A 315 17.20 -17.90 -1.29
CA ARG A 315 17.93 -18.76 -2.24
C ARG A 315 18.82 -19.77 -1.53
N GLN A 316 19.65 -19.30 -0.59
CA GLN A 316 20.58 -20.17 0.15
C GLN A 316 19.84 -21.18 1.02
N PHE A 317 18.70 -20.78 1.58
CA PHE A 317 17.85 -21.70 2.32
C PHE A 317 17.23 -22.77 1.39
N ALA A 318 16.68 -22.37 0.25
CA ALA A 318 16.07 -23.30 -0.71
C ALA A 318 17.06 -24.35 -1.24
N ILE A 319 18.32 -23.96 -1.52
CA ILE A 319 19.38 -24.90 -1.95
C ILE A 319 19.62 -25.96 -0.86
N ARG A 320 19.83 -25.53 0.39
CA ARG A 320 20.07 -26.44 1.52
C ARG A 320 18.87 -27.35 1.79
N GLN A 321 17.65 -26.81 1.73
CA GLN A 321 16.45 -27.60 1.93
C GLN A 321 16.23 -28.62 0.82
N SER A 322 16.42 -28.24 -0.43
CA SER A 322 16.30 -29.17 -1.56
C SER A 322 17.27 -30.35 -1.42
N GLN A 323 18.52 -30.08 -1.01
CA GLN A 323 19.51 -31.13 -0.72
C GLN A 323 19.08 -32.03 0.44
N ARG A 324 18.57 -31.45 1.54
CA ARG A 324 18.07 -32.21 2.69
C ARG A 324 16.91 -33.14 2.30
N ILE A 325 15.96 -32.64 1.51
CA ILE A 325 14.80 -33.40 1.05
C ILE A 325 15.24 -34.52 0.10
N GLN A 326 16.14 -34.23 -0.85
CA GLN A 326 16.71 -35.24 -1.76
C GLN A 326 17.50 -36.33 -1.03
N ALA A 327 18.14 -35.99 0.10
CA ALA A 327 18.84 -36.94 0.95
C ALA A 327 17.91 -37.76 1.87
N GLY A 328 16.58 -37.66 1.71
CA GLY A 328 15.60 -38.41 2.51
C GLY A 328 15.29 -37.79 3.87
N GLY A 329 15.53 -36.49 4.04
CA GLY A 329 15.13 -35.76 5.25
C GLY A 329 13.61 -35.77 5.45
N LEU A 330 13.17 -35.66 6.71
CA LEU A 330 11.75 -35.63 7.05
C LEU A 330 11.05 -34.44 6.39
N VAL A 331 9.87 -34.70 5.81
CA VAL A 331 9.03 -33.73 5.10
C VAL A 331 7.63 -33.73 5.68
N PHE A 332 6.89 -32.65 5.45
CA PHE A 332 5.48 -32.59 5.80
C PHE A 332 4.71 -33.70 5.08
N SER A 333 3.84 -34.40 5.81
CA SER A 333 2.95 -35.43 5.26
C SER A 333 1.54 -35.30 5.85
N SER A 334 0.55 -35.88 5.16
CA SER A 334 -0.82 -35.94 5.65
C SER A 334 -0.99 -36.75 6.93
N GLU A 335 0.02 -37.57 7.30
CA GLU A 335 -0.01 -38.38 8.53
C GLU A 335 0.25 -37.52 9.77
N VAL A 336 1.08 -36.49 9.65
CA VAL A 336 1.45 -35.62 10.77
C VAL A 336 0.56 -34.38 10.88
N GLY A 337 -0.07 -33.95 9.78
CA GLY A 337 -0.99 -32.81 9.80
C GLY A 337 -1.69 -32.55 8.48
N ARG A 338 -2.44 -31.45 8.41
CA ARG A 338 -3.11 -30.97 7.20
C ARG A 338 -3.00 -29.46 7.09
N PHE A 339 -3.09 -28.94 5.87
CA PHE A 339 -3.13 -27.50 5.62
C PHE A 339 -4.22 -27.14 4.62
N ARG A 340 -4.63 -25.86 4.63
CA ARG A 340 -5.45 -25.27 3.57
C ARG A 340 -5.10 -23.79 3.41
N GLN A 341 -5.16 -23.30 2.19
CA GLN A 341 -5.07 -21.86 1.93
C GLN A 341 -6.38 -21.18 2.34
N ALA A 342 -6.31 -20.13 3.15
CA ALA A 342 -7.48 -19.38 3.56
C ALA A 342 -8.08 -18.64 2.37
N THR A 343 -9.41 -18.61 2.31
CA THR A 343 -10.13 -17.75 1.37
C THR A 343 -10.05 -16.30 1.82
N VAL A 344 -10.01 -15.36 0.87
CA VAL A 344 -10.12 -13.92 1.18
C VAL A 344 -11.37 -13.66 2.05
N PRO A 345 -11.26 -12.85 3.14
CA PRO A 345 -12.36 -12.58 4.03
C PRO A 345 -13.63 -12.13 3.29
N TYR A 346 -14.80 -12.63 3.74
CA TYR A 346 -16.09 -12.30 3.10
C TYR A 346 -16.34 -10.79 3.01
N LYS A 347 -15.98 -10.03 4.04
CA LYS A 347 -16.10 -8.56 4.05
C LYS A 347 -15.29 -7.89 2.95
N ASP A 348 -14.07 -8.35 2.70
CA ASP A 348 -13.22 -7.81 1.63
C ASP A 348 -13.81 -8.13 0.25
N ARG A 349 -14.28 -9.37 0.03
CA ARG A 349 -14.93 -9.77 -1.22
C ARG A 349 -16.19 -8.95 -1.52
N GLN A 350 -17.07 -8.78 -0.52
CA GLN A 350 -18.29 -7.96 -0.66
C GLN A 350 -17.97 -6.50 -0.93
N LEU A 351 -16.97 -5.93 -0.23
CA LEU A 351 -16.54 -4.55 -0.45
C LEU A 351 -16.01 -4.36 -1.89
N ARG A 352 -15.20 -5.30 -2.37
CA ARG A 352 -14.70 -5.32 -3.75
C ARG A 352 -15.84 -5.37 -4.76
N GLU A 353 -16.76 -6.33 -4.61
CA GLU A 353 -17.91 -6.49 -5.50
C GLU A 353 -18.77 -5.22 -5.56
N SER A 354 -19.07 -4.61 -4.41
CA SER A 354 -19.81 -3.35 -4.35
C SER A 354 -19.10 -2.23 -5.10
N ARG A 355 -17.76 -2.12 -4.96
CA ARG A 355 -16.96 -1.07 -5.64
C ARG A 355 -16.89 -1.29 -7.14
N ILE A 356 -16.78 -2.54 -7.60
CA ILE A 356 -16.84 -2.91 -9.01
C ILE A 356 -18.19 -2.51 -9.61
N GLN A 357 -19.30 -2.84 -8.94
CA GLN A 357 -20.64 -2.50 -9.43
C GLN A 357 -20.86 -0.98 -9.51
N GLN A 358 -20.44 -0.23 -8.48
CA GLN A 358 -20.51 1.24 -8.51
C GLN A 358 -19.69 1.84 -9.67
N ARG A 359 -18.50 1.30 -9.96
CA ARG A 359 -17.72 1.74 -11.12
C ARG A 359 -18.41 1.39 -12.44
N LYS A 360 -18.93 0.17 -12.61
CA LYS A 360 -19.65 -0.23 -13.83
C LYS A 360 -20.86 0.67 -14.10
N GLN A 361 -21.66 0.96 -13.07
CA GLN A 361 -22.80 1.88 -13.19
C GLN A 361 -22.34 3.29 -13.59
N ARG A 362 -21.27 3.80 -12.99
CA ARG A 362 -20.69 5.11 -13.33
C ARG A 362 -20.25 5.16 -14.80
N LEU A 363 -19.58 4.11 -15.29
CA LEU A 363 -19.11 4.04 -16.68
C LEU A 363 -20.30 4.03 -17.67
N GLN A 364 -21.35 3.27 -17.37
CA GLN A 364 -22.56 3.24 -18.21
C GLN A 364 -23.25 4.60 -18.30
N LEU A 365 -23.30 5.36 -17.19
CA LEU A 365 -23.84 6.72 -17.20
C LEU A 365 -23.03 7.69 -18.07
N LEU A 366 -21.70 7.54 -18.09
CA LEU A 366 -20.81 8.36 -18.93
C LEU A 366 -20.96 8.02 -20.42
N GLU A 367 -21.10 6.74 -20.76
CA GLU A 367 -21.37 6.29 -22.14
C GLU A 367 -22.70 6.85 -22.66
N ASN A 368 -23.76 6.73 -21.87
CA ASN A 368 -25.08 7.27 -22.22
C ASN A 368 -25.03 8.79 -22.42
N ALA A 369 -24.34 9.53 -21.54
CA ALA A 369 -24.18 10.97 -21.69
C ALA A 369 -23.40 11.36 -22.96
N SER A 370 -22.40 10.56 -23.35
CA SER A 370 -21.61 10.81 -24.57
C SER A 370 -22.45 10.61 -25.83
N THR A 371 -23.19 9.50 -25.92
CA THR A 371 -24.09 9.22 -27.06
C THR A 371 -25.19 10.27 -27.26
N SER A 372 -25.69 10.86 -26.17
CA SER A 372 -26.68 11.94 -26.24
C SER A 372 -26.11 13.27 -26.78
N ARG A 373 -24.81 13.52 -26.58
CA ARG A 373 -24.13 14.72 -27.12
C ARG A 373 -23.80 14.60 -28.59
N ASP A 374 -23.55 13.39 -29.09
CA ASP A 374 -23.24 13.15 -30.51
C ASP A 374 -24.50 13.07 -31.40
N SER A 375 -25.69 12.99 -30.80
CA SER A 375 -26.99 12.93 -31.49
C SER A 375 -27.77 14.25 -31.50
N SER A 376 -27.22 15.29 -30.86
CA SER A 376 -27.74 16.68 -30.82
C SER A 376 -26.85 17.59 -31.64
#